data_AF-A0A9D3LN50-F1
#
_entry.id   AF-A0A9D3LN50-F1
#
_cell.length_a   1.000
_cell.length_b   1.000
_cell.length_c   1.000
_cell.angle_alpha   90.00
_cell.angle_beta   90.00
_cell.angle_gamma   90.00
#
_symmetry.space_group_name_H-M   'P 1'
#
loop_
_entity.id
_entity.type
_entity.pdbx_description
1 polymer ?
#
loop_
_entity_poly.entity_id
_entity_poly.type
_entity_poly.pdbx_seq_one_letter_code
_entity_poly.pdbx_strand_id
1 'polypeptide(L)'
;PLLLLLLLSHPRPSGRGGGTGPLGSFLDELDTLLSSFPEDGTPLILLGDFNIHLDASHSAAFLPLLHSFDHSLMHSPPTHKAGNLLDLVILRNCSSSDPTVTPLHQSDHHLISFSLPLAPLPPSPPSTPAVTVRRNLRSLYPSSLASSVTASLPTLESFSNLPTDSASSALSSSLSSALDCLCPLVSRPARSSPPSPWMSDPLRTNRASLLAAERKWRKS
;
A
#
# COMPACT_ATOMS: atom_id res chain seq x y z
N PRO A 1 9.60 -0.93 10.76
CA PRO A 1 10.75 -0.92 9.84
C PRO A 1 10.32 -0.54 8.41
N LEU A 2 10.79 0.60 7.93
CA LEU A 2 10.73 0.94 6.51
C LEU A 2 11.85 0.16 5.81
N LEU A 3 11.53 -0.50 4.70
CA LEU A 3 12.50 -1.12 3.80
C LEU A 3 12.41 -0.35 2.49
N LEU A 4 13.52 0.19 2.01
CA LEU A 4 13.56 0.87 0.72
C LEU A 4 14.12 -0.08 -0.35
N LEU A 5 13.35 -0.24 -1.44
CA LEU A 5 13.70 -1.08 -2.58
C LEU A 5 13.88 -0.19 -3.81
N LEU A 6 15.07 -0.19 -4.40
CA LEU A 6 15.38 0.54 -5.63
C LEU A 6 15.65 -0.44 -6.76
N LEU A 7 14.99 -0.21 -7.89
CA LEU A 7 15.27 -0.91 -9.14
C LEU A 7 16.08 0.02 -10.04
N LEU A 8 17.33 -0.36 -10.31
CA LEU A 8 18.27 0.36 -11.16
C LEU A 8 18.49 -0.40 -12.47
N SER A 9 18.75 0.33 -13.54
CA SER A 9 19.19 -0.25 -14.80
C SER A 9 20.21 0.67 -15.44
N HIS A 10 21.44 0.20 -15.59
CA HIS A 10 22.48 0.90 -16.35
C HIS A 10 22.52 0.30 -17.76
N PRO A 11 22.18 1.06 -18.82
CA PRO A 11 22.09 0.53 -20.17
C PRO A 11 23.47 0.10 -20.72
N ARG A 12 23.49 -1.00 -21.49
CA ARG A 12 24.72 -1.48 -22.16
C ARG A 12 25.32 -0.37 -23.05
N PRO A 13 26.65 -0.18 -23.03
CA PRO A 13 27.30 0.78 -23.92
C PRO A 13 27.03 0.40 -25.38
N SER A 14 26.44 1.32 -26.16
CA SER A 14 26.14 1.09 -27.56
C SER A 14 27.44 1.15 -28.36
N GLY A 15 27.82 0.04 -29.01
CA GLY A 15 29.06 -0.07 -29.81
C GLY A 15 29.15 0.84 -31.04
N ARG A 16 28.23 1.79 -31.21
CA ARG A 16 28.21 2.77 -32.29
C ARG A 16 27.75 4.13 -31.75
N GLY A 17 28.71 4.92 -31.27
CA GLY A 17 28.70 6.39 -31.31
C GLY A 17 27.43 7.14 -30.88
N GLY A 18 26.61 6.58 -29.98
CA GLY A 18 25.31 7.15 -29.64
C GLY A 18 24.89 6.86 -28.21
N GLY A 19 25.27 7.77 -27.31
CA GLY A 19 24.44 8.15 -26.17
C GLY A 19 24.41 7.24 -24.93
N THR A 20 25.49 6.54 -24.59
CA THR A 20 25.68 6.07 -23.22
C THR A 20 26.77 6.90 -22.56
N GLY A 21 26.44 7.59 -21.46
CA GLY A 21 27.42 8.33 -20.67
C GLY A 21 28.57 7.42 -20.22
N PRO A 22 29.79 7.97 -20.00
CA PRO A 22 30.90 7.18 -19.49
C PRO A 22 30.50 6.48 -18.19
N LEU A 23 31.10 5.32 -17.87
CA LEU A 23 30.93 4.68 -16.56
C LEU A 23 31.09 5.68 -15.40
N GLY A 24 31.98 6.68 -15.55
CA GLY A 24 32.13 7.79 -14.61
C GLY A 24 30.83 8.55 -14.33
N SER A 25 30.04 8.92 -15.34
CA SER A 25 28.79 9.65 -15.10
C SER A 25 27.75 8.81 -14.37
N PHE A 26 27.71 7.49 -14.61
CA PHE A 26 26.86 6.60 -13.84
C PHE A 26 27.31 6.49 -12.38
N LEU A 27 28.62 6.42 -12.13
CA LEU A 27 29.15 6.39 -10.77
C LEU A 27 28.86 7.71 -10.03
N ASP A 28 28.96 8.85 -10.70
CA ASP A 28 28.62 10.16 -10.11
C ASP A 28 27.12 10.27 -9.77
N GLU A 29 26.25 9.77 -10.66
CA GLU A 29 24.80 9.68 -10.40
C GLU A 29 24.49 8.72 -9.25
N LEU A 30 25.17 7.58 -9.21
CA LEU A 30 25.03 6.60 -8.13
C LEU A 30 25.52 7.17 -6.80
N ASP A 31 26.64 7.88 -6.78
CA ASP A 31 27.18 8.57 -5.59
C ASP A 31 26.17 9.60 -5.07
N THR A 32 25.61 10.41 -5.96
CA THR A 32 24.57 11.40 -5.63
C THR A 32 23.31 10.72 -5.08
N LEU A 33 22.90 9.60 -5.69
CA LEU A 33 21.75 8.83 -5.25
C LEU A 33 21.98 8.22 -3.86
N LEU A 34 23.12 7.57 -3.64
CA LEU A 34 23.47 6.95 -2.36
C LEU A 34 23.59 8.00 -1.24
N SER A 35 24.15 9.17 -1.55
CA SER A 35 24.24 10.32 -0.64
C SER A 35 22.89 10.90 -0.23
N SER A 36 21.83 10.66 -1.01
CA SER A 36 20.48 11.14 -0.70
C SER A 36 19.78 10.33 0.40
N PHE A 37 20.28 9.13 0.73
CA PHE A 37 19.67 8.27 1.73
C PHE A 37 20.22 8.56 3.13
N PRO A 38 19.34 8.68 4.15
CA PRO A 38 19.77 8.94 5.51
C PRO A 38 20.58 7.76 6.07
N GLU A 39 21.59 8.07 6.87
CA GLU A 39 22.42 7.10 7.59
C GLU A 39 21.81 6.72 8.95
N ASP A 40 20.48 6.62 9.00
CA ASP A 40 19.71 6.41 10.23
C ASP A 40 19.57 4.92 10.62
N GLY A 41 20.32 4.04 9.95
CA GLY A 41 20.23 2.60 10.13
C GLY A 41 19.08 1.94 9.37
N THR A 42 18.31 2.69 8.55
CA THR A 42 17.24 2.11 7.74
C THR A 42 17.81 1.08 6.75
N PRO A 43 17.27 -0.16 6.72
CA PRO A 43 17.63 -1.15 5.71
C PRO A 43 17.34 -0.67 4.28
N LEU A 44 18.35 -0.77 3.42
CA LEU A 44 18.27 -0.35 2.02
C LEU A 44 18.73 -1.49 1.10
N ILE A 45 17.97 -1.70 0.03
CA ILE A 45 18.26 -2.73 -0.97
C ILE A 45 18.20 -2.10 -2.35
N LEU A 46 19.29 -2.22 -3.10
CA LEU A 46 19.37 -1.86 -4.50
C LEU A 46 19.42 -3.15 -5.33
N LEU A 47 18.56 -3.22 -6.33
CA LEU A 47 18.42 -4.33 -7.26
C LEU A 47 18.50 -3.77 -8.67
N GLY A 48 19.16 -4.46 -9.59
CA GLY A 48 19.17 -3.96 -10.95
C GLY A 48 20.10 -4.68 -11.90
N ASP A 49 19.91 -4.40 -13.19
CA ASP A 49 20.88 -4.73 -14.23
C ASP A 49 21.90 -3.59 -14.32
N PHE A 50 23.08 -3.79 -13.76
CA PHE A 50 24.14 -2.78 -13.75
C PHE A 50 25.00 -2.84 -15.00
N ASN A 51 24.97 -3.94 -15.77
CA ASN A 51 25.86 -4.16 -16.91
C ASN A 51 27.37 -3.90 -16.59
N ILE A 52 27.78 -4.01 -15.32
CA ILE A 52 29.17 -3.84 -14.87
C ILE A 52 29.80 -5.22 -14.65
N HIS A 53 30.97 -5.43 -15.25
CA HIS A 53 31.73 -6.65 -15.06
C HIS A 53 32.62 -6.50 -13.83
N LEU A 54 32.31 -7.24 -12.77
CA LEU A 54 33.03 -7.17 -11.49
C LEU A 54 34.47 -7.71 -11.57
N ASP A 55 34.75 -8.58 -12.52
CA ASP A 55 36.09 -9.16 -12.73
C ASP A 55 37.00 -8.32 -13.64
N ALA A 56 36.48 -7.21 -14.19
CA ALA A 56 37.20 -6.32 -15.08
C ALA A 56 37.68 -5.05 -14.35
N SER A 57 38.47 -4.22 -15.03
CA SER A 57 38.95 -2.92 -14.52
C SER A 57 37.85 -1.96 -14.03
N HIS A 58 36.59 -2.20 -14.41
CA HIS A 58 35.42 -1.43 -14.00
C HIS A 58 35.04 -1.61 -12.52
N SER A 59 35.43 -2.71 -11.87
CA SER A 59 35.18 -2.91 -10.42
C SER A 59 36.04 -2.02 -9.53
N ALA A 60 37.15 -1.50 -10.05
CA ALA A 60 38.12 -0.73 -9.29
C ALA A 60 37.56 0.60 -8.72
N ALA A 61 36.49 1.15 -9.31
CA ALA A 61 35.82 2.35 -8.82
C ALA A 61 34.43 2.05 -8.22
N PHE A 62 33.73 1.06 -8.76
CA PHE A 62 32.37 0.71 -8.32
C PHE A 62 32.34 0.09 -6.92
N LEU A 63 33.19 -0.92 -6.63
CA LEU A 63 33.19 -1.57 -5.33
C LEU A 63 33.59 -0.62 -4.19
N PRO A 64 34.65 0.22 -4.32
CA PRO A 64 34.97 1.21 -3.30
C PRO A 64 33.84 2.20 -3.03
N LEU A 65 33.12 2.64 -4.07
CA LEU A 65 31.95 3.52 -3.92
C LEU A 65 30.83 2.84 -3.13
N LEU A 66 30.53 1.57 -3.38
CA LEU A 66 29.54 0.86 -2.56
C LEU A 66 30.01 0.75 -1.11
N HIS A 67 31.27 0.38 -0.90
CA HIS A 67 31.86 0.25 0.43
C HIS A 67 31.88 1.58 1.21
N SER A 68 32.02 2.74 0.55
CA SER A 68 32.01 4.03 1.25
C SER A 68 30.66 4.40 1.86
N PHE A 69 29.57 3.77 1.40
CA PHE A 69 28.21 3.95 1.95
C PHE A 69 27.73 2.73 2.75
N ASP A 70 28.64 1.88 3.23
CA ASP A 70 28.34 0.63 3.94
C ASP A 70 27.42 -0.33 3.15
N HIS A 71 27.49 -0.27 1.81
CA HIS A 71 26.80 -1.21 0.95
C HIS A 71 27.67 -2.44 0.70
N SER A 72 27.03 -3.59 0.76
CA SER A 72 27.64 -4.89 0.48
C SER A 72 26.95 -5.55 -0.70
N LEU A 73 27.74 -6.14 -1.61
CA LEU A 73 27.20 -6.93 -2.70
C LEU A 73 26.79 -8.31 -2.15
N MET A 74 25.58 -8.73 -2.48
CA MET A 74 25.15 -10.11 -2.26
C MET A 74 25.84 -11.01 -3.26
N HIS A 75 26.58 -12.00 -2.76
CA HIS A 75 27.21 -12.99 -3.63
C HIS A 75 26.15 -13.88 -4.28
N SER A 76 26.25 -14.08 -5.60
CA SER A 76 25.32 -14.92 -6.36
C SER A 76 26.05 -15.69 -7.47
N PRO A 77 25.50 -16.84 -7.91
CA PRO A 77 25.89 -17.46 -9.16
C PRO A 77 25.66 -16.54 -10.38
N PRO A 78 26.25 -16.85 -11.55
CA PRO A 78 26.05 -16.07 -12.77
C PRO A 78 24.58 -15.79 -13.10
N THR A 79 24.26 -14.51 -13.28
CA THR A 79 22.88 -14.01 -13.48
C THR A 79 22.49 -13.92 -14.94
N HIS A 80 23.43 -14.18 -15.86
CA HIS A 80 23.22 -14.14 -17.30
C HIS A 80 23.67 -15.45 -17.98
N LYS A 81 23.03 -15.83 -19.09
CA LYS A 81 23.35 -17.04 -19.87
C LYS A 81 24.81 -17.15 -20.33
N ALA A 82 25.48 -16.00 -20.50
CA ALA A 82 26.90 -15.94 -20.87
C ALA A 82 27.87 -16.20 -19.70
N GLY A 83 27.37 -16.49 -18.50
CA GLY A 83 28.21 -16.72 -17.31
C GLY A 83 28.62 -15.45 -16.57
N ASN A 84 28.04 -14.30 -16.91
CA ASN A 84 28.35 -13.02 -16.27
C ASN A 84 27.41 -12.72 -15.09
N LEU A 85 27.90 -11.90 -14.16
CA LEU A 85 27.16 -11.37 -13.02
C LEU A 85 26.89 -9.88 -13.28
N LEU A 86 25.81 -9.58 -14.02
CA LEU A 86 25.44 -8.22 -14.44
C LEU A 86 24.27 -7.66 -13.63
N ASP A 87 23.35 -8.55 -13.25
CA ASP A 87 22.27 -8.24 -12.33
C ASP A 87 22.79 -8.33 -10.89
N LEU A 88 22.80 -7.21 -10.17
CA LEU A 88 23.37 -7.11 -8.81
C LEU A 88 22.27 -6.93 -7.77
N VAL A 89 22.50 -7.52 -6.60
CA VAL A 89 21.75 -7.22 -5.38
C VAL A 89 22.71 -6.61 -4.36
N ILE A 90 22.42 -5.40 -3.93
CA ILE A 90 23.26 -4.62 -3.03
C ILE A 90 22.46 -4.32 -1.77
N LEU A 91 23.06 -4.60 -0.61
CA LEU A 91 22.43 -4.51 0.70
C LEU A 91 23.16 -3.50 1.60
N ARG A 92 22.40 -2.69 2.33
CA ARG A 92 22.89 -1.87 3.45
C ARG A 92 22.02 -2.14 4.67
N ASN A 93 22.64 -2.33 5.84
CA ASN A 93 21.98 -2.56 7.12
C ASN A 93 20.96 -3.72 7.13
N CYS A 94 21.13 -4.71 6.27
CA CYS A 94 20.32 -5.93 6.25
C CYS A 94 21.10 -7.12 5.72
N SER A 95 20.64 -8.31 6.11
CA SER A 95 21.11 -9.59 5.58
C SER A 95 19.97 -10.29 4.84
N SER A 96 20.33 -11.21 3.95
CA SER A 96 19.39 -12.07 3.23
C SER A 96 19.76 -13.53 3.39
N SER A 97 18.88 -14.43 2.94
CA SER A 97 19.30 -15.79 2.58
C SER A 97 20.21 -15.77 1.35
N ASP A 98 20.95 -16.85 1.13
CA ASP A 98 21.67 -17.07 -0.12
C ASP A 98 20.70 -16.99 -1.31
N PRO A 99 21.04 -16.25 -2.39
CA PRO A 99 20.16 -16.12 -3.54
C PRO A 99 20.18 -17.40 -4.38
N THR A 100 19.00 -17.80 -4.85
CA THR A 100 18.83 -18.83 -5.87
C THR A 100 18.71 -18.18 -7.24
N VAL A 101 19.49 -18.65 -8.21
CA VAL A 101 19.49 -18.15 -9.58
C VAL A 101 18.91 -19.20 -10.52
N THR A 102 17.78 -18.88 -11.16
CA THR A 102 17.02 -19.83 -12.00
C THR A 102 17.06 -19.41 -13.46
N PRO A 103 17.61 -20.23 -14.37
CA PRO A 103 17.59 -19.91 -15.79
C PRO A 103 16.18 -19.81 -16.38
N LEU A 104 15.97 -18.80 -17.22
CA LEU A 104 14.70 -18.60 -17.92
C LEU A 104 14.80 -19.06 -19.38
N HIS A 105 13.74 -19.71 -19.88
CA HIS A 105 13.73 -20.24 -21.25
C HIS A 105 13.75 -19.14 -22.31
N GLN A 106 13.02 -18.03 -22.08
CA GLN A 106 12.81 -16.96 -23.06
C GLN A 106 13.64 -15.69 -22.81
N SER A 107 14.48 -15.66 -21.78
CA SER A 107 15.36 -14.52 -21.45
C SER A 107 16.81 -14.98 -21.37
N ASP A 108 17.73 -14.11 -21.72
CA ASP A 108 19.18 -14.24 -21.48
C ASP A 108 19.57 -13.93 -20.03
N HIS A 109 18.70 -13.25 -19.28
CA HIS A 109 18.81 -13.07 -17.83
C HIS A 109 18.21 -14.27 -17.07
N HIS A 110 18.76 -14.52 -15.89
CA HIS A 110 18.26 -15.50 -14.94
C HIS A 110 17.41 -14.82 -13.86
N LEU A 111 16.43 -15.54 -13.33
CA LEU A 111 15.63 -15.08 -12.20
C LEU A 111 16.45 -15.19 -10.90
N ILE A 112 16.70 -14.07 -10.23
CA ILE A 112 17.29 -14.03 -8.89
C ILE A 112 16.16 -14.06 -7.86
N SER A 113 16.22 -14.99 -6.91
CA SER A 113 15.28 -15.10 -5.81
C SER A 113 16.02 -15.20 -4.47
N PHE A 114 15.62 -14.39 -3.49
CA PHE A 114 16.21 -14.38 -2.16
C PHE A 114 15.15 -14.00 -1.12
N SER A 115 15.39 -14.33 0.16
CA SER A 115 14.50 -14.01 1.28
C SER A 115 15.14 -13.00 2.21
N LEU A 116 14.32 -12.08 2.71
CA LEU A 116 14.74 -11.07 3.67
C LEU A 116 14.05 -11.32 5.02
N PRO A 117 14.82 -11.40 6.13
CA PRO A 117 14.25 -11.46 7.46
C PRO A 117 13.71 -10.07 7.82
N LEU A 118 12.40 -9.89 7.65
CA LEU A 118 11.72 -8.70 8.14
C LEU A 118 11.47 -8.85 9.64
N ALA A 119 11.94 -7.89 10.43
CA ALA A 119 11.59 -7.82 11.84
C ALA A 119 10.07 -7.79 11.98
N PRO A 120 9.47 -8.64 12.86
CA PRO A 120 8.05 -8.58 13.15
C PRO A 120 7.67 -7.15 13.50
N LEU A 121 6.65 -6.60 12.82
CA LEU A 121 6.09 -5.33 13.24
C LEU A 121 5.64 -5.51 14.70
N PRO A 122 5.93 -4.57 15.61
CA PRO A 122 5.42 -4.66 16.97
C PRO A 122 3.92 -4.91 16.89
N PRO A 123 3.38 -5.87 17.68
CA PRO A 123 1.97 -6.18 17.65
C PRO A 123 1.23 -4.86 17.86
N SER A 124 0.37 -4.48 16.90
CA SER A 124 -0.43 -3.27 17.11
C SER A 124 -1.19 -3.48 18.42
N PRO A 125 -1.35 -2.44 19.27
CA PRO A 125 -2.22 -2.56 20.43
C PRO A 125 -3.55 -3.16 19.96
N PRO A 126 -4.19 -4.04 20.75
CA PRO A 126 -5.46 -4.63 20.37
C PRO A 126 -6.41 -3.47 20.06
N SER A 127 -6.63 -3.23 18.77
CA SER A 127 -7.60 -2.24 18.33
C SER A 127 -8.93 -2.79 18.81
N THR A 128 -9.50 -2.17 19.83
CA THR A 128 -10.89 -2.43 20.19
C THR A 128 -11.68 -2.25 18.90
N PRO A 129 -12.31 -3.29 18.35
CA PRO A 129 -12.95 -3.19 17.05
C PRO A 129 -13.99 -2.09 17.17
N ALA A 130 -13.84 -1.03 16.37
CA ALA A 130 -14.75 0.09 16.40
C ALA A 130 -16.18 -0.44 16.27
N VAL A 131 -17.02 -0.24 17.29
CA VAL A 131 -18.38 -0.75 17.25
C VAL A 131 -19.19 0.23 16.41
N THR A 132 -19.70 -0.24 15.27
CA THR A 132 -20.66 0.54 14.48
C THR A 132 -22.05 0.21 14.97
N VAL A 133 -22.84 1.24 15.23
CA VAL A 133 -24.25 1.10 15.60
C VAL A 133 -25.08 1.51 14.38
N ARG A 134 -25.99 0.64 13.94
CA ARG A 134 -26.84 0.91 12.77
C ARG A 134 -28.23 0.29 12.92
N ARG A 135 -29.23 0.91 12.29
CA ARG A 135 -30.57 0.35 12.12
C ARG A 135 -30.69 -0.35 10.77
N ASN A 136 -31.41 -1.47 10.70
CA ASN A 136 -31.70 -2.13 9.44
C ASN A 136 -32.90 -1.47 8.75
N LEU A 137 -32.73 -0.28 8.17
CA LEU A 137 -33.83 0.42 7.50
C LEU A 137 -34.37 -0.32 6.26
N ARG A 138 -33.65 -1.34 5.75
CA ARG A 138 -34.12 -2.16 4.63
C ARG A 138 -35.24 -3.12 5.00
N SER A 139 -35.36 -3.50 6.28
CA SER A 139 -36.47 -4.34 6.75
C SER A 139 -37.71 -3.53 7.13
N LEU A 140 -37.68 -2.20 6.98
CA LEU A 140 -38.77 -1.32 7.36
C LEU A 140 -39.80 -1.25 6.24
N TYR A 141 -41.02 -1.68 6.53
CA TYR A 141 -42.17 -1.51 5.63
C TYR A 141 -42.87 -0.18 5.91
N PRO A 142 -43.16 0.64 4.88
CA PRO A 142 -43.82 1.93 5.06
C PRO A 142 -45.17 1.85 5.78
N SER A 143 -45.96 0.82 5.48
CA SER A 143 -47.27 0.59 6.12
C SER A 143 -47.14 0.35 7.62
N SER A 144 -46.19 -0.49 8.04
CA SER A 144 -45.94 -0.78 9.46
C SER A 144 -45.48 0.45 10.23
N LEU A 145 -44.62 1.27 9.63
CA LEU A 145 -44.20 2.54 10.24
C LEU A 145 -45.39 3.51 10.35
N ALA A 146 -46.18 3.67 9.29
CA ALA A 146 -47.36 4.52 9.32
C ALA A 146 -48.33 4.08 10.43
N SER A 147 -48.68 2.79 10.48
CA SER A 147 -49.56 2.25 11.53
C SER A 147 -49.00 2.45 12.93
N SER A 148 -47.70 2.21 13.15
CA SER A 148 -47.07 2.40 14.46
C SER A 148 -47.06 3.87 14.90
N VAL A 149 -46.84 4.79 13.97
CA VAL A 149 -46.80 6.24 14.27
C VAL A 149 -48.22 6.75 14.55
N THR A 150 -49.20 6.39 13.72
CA THR A 150 -50.59 6.82 13.92
C THR A 150 -51.19 6.26 15.21
N ALA A 151 -50.80 5.04 15.62
CA ALA A 151 -51.22 4.47 16.90
C ALA A 151 -50.63 5.19 18.12
N SER A 152 -49.45 5.81 17.98
CA SER A 152 -48.76 6.52 19.05
C SER A 152 -49.12 8.02 19.12
N LEU A 153 -49.65 8.58 18.04
CA LEU A 153 -50.05 9.99 17.98
C LEU A 153 -51.44 10.20 18.60
N PRO A 154 -51.69 11.37 19.20
CA PRO A 154 -53.03 11.76 19.61
C PRO A 154 -53.98 11.85 18.42
N THR A 155 -55.28 11.85 18.69
CA THR A 155 -56.31 12.11 17.67
C THR A 155 -56.06 13.44 16.98
N LEU A 156 -56.48 13.56 15.72
CA LEU A 156 -56.23 14.74 14.90
C LEU A 156 -56.68 16.05 15.56
N GLU A 157 -57.83 16.04 16.24
CA GLU A 157 -58.34 17.19 16.99
C GLU A 157 -57.45 17.53 18.19
N SER A 158 -57.02 16.53 18.96
CA SER A 158 -56.14 16.75 20.10
C SER A 158 -54.76 17.23 19.66
N PHE A 159 -54.23 16.69 18.57
CA PHE A 159 -52.94 17.07 18.02
C PHE A 159 -52.95 18.50 17.46
N SER A 160 -54.03 18.91 16.78
CA SER A 160 -54.17 20.26 16.22
C SER A 160 -54.28 21.36 17.28
N ASN A 161 -54.72 21.00 18.49
CA ASN A 161 -54.83 21.91 19.62
C ASN A 161 -53.52 22.01 20.45
N LEU A 162 -52.50 21.21 20.11
CA LEU A 162 -51.21 21.29 20.80
C LEU A 162 -50.41 22.52 20.35
N PRO A 163 -49.68 23.18 21.27
CA PRO A 163 -48.65 24.14 20.90
C PRO A 163 -47.62 23.51 19.96
N THR A 164 -47.07 24.28 19.03
CA THR A 164 -46.15 23.80 17.98
C THR A 164 -44.98 22.97 18.50
N ASP A 165 -44.35 23.37 19.62
CA ASP A 165 -43.26 22.61 20.23
C ASP A 165 -43.72 21.26 20.81
N SER A 166 -44.92 21.24 21.40
CA SER A 166 -45.53 20.02 21.93
C SER A 166 -45.94 19.05 20.81
N ALA A 167 -46.47 19.58 19.70
CA ALA A 167 -46.77 18.78 18.51
C ALA A 167 -45.49 18.20 17.88
N SER A 168 -44.43 19.02 17.76
CA SER A 168 -43.15 18.62 17.17
C SER A 168 -42.44 17.54 18.00
N SER A 169 -42.45 17.69 19.32
CA SER A 169 -41.90 16.70 20.25
C SER A 169 -42.71 15.40 20.26
N ALA A 170 -44.04 15.47 20.26
CA ALA A 170 -44.91 14.30 20.18
C ALA A 170 -44.69 13.50 18.88
N LEU A 171 -44.55 14.19 17.75
CA LEU A 171 -44.23 13.57 16.46
C LEU A 171 -42.83 12.94 16.46
N SER A 172 -41.81 13.68 16.92
CA SER A 172 -40.43 13.18 16.97
C SER A 172 -40.28 11.98 17.89
N SER A 173 -40.96 12.00 19.04
CA SER A 173 -41.01 10.89 20.00
C SER A 173 -41.71 9.67 19.39
N SER A 174 -42.86 9.86 18.75
CA SER A 174 -43.60 8.78 18.09
C SER A 174 -42.79 8.13 16.96
N LEU A 175 -42.11 8.93 16.13
CA LEU A 175 -41.23 8.43 15.07
C LEU A 175 -40.03 7.66 15.63
N SER A 176 -39.39 8.18 16.68
CA SER A 176 -38.25 7.53 17.32
C SER A 176 -38.65 6.19 17.94
N SER A 177 -39.75 6.18 18.69
CA SER A 177 -40.32 4.96 19.29
C SER A 177 -40.70 3.92 18.24
N ALA A 178 -41.35 4.33 17.15
CA ALA A 178 -41.67 3.43 16.04
C ALA A 178 -40.40 2.84 15.40
N LEU A 179 -39.35 3.65 15.21
CA LEU A 179 -38.08 3.17 14.67
C LEU A 179 -37.36 2.22 15.65
N ASP A 180 -37.39 2.48 16.95
CA ASP A 180 -36.79 1.61 17.96
C ASP A 180 -37.49 0.26 18.06
N CYS A 181 -38.82 0.24 17.90
CA CYS A 181 -39.62 -0.97 17.88
C CYS A 181 -39.43 -1.78 16.59
N LEU A 182 -39.56 -1.13 15.43
CA LEU A 182 -39.54 -1.81 14.12
C LEU A 182 -38.13 -2.12 13.62
N CYS A 183 -37.14 -1.30 13.98
CA CYS A 183 -35.77 -1.37 13.48
C CYS A 183 -34.76 -1.01 14.59
N PRO A 184 -34.65 -1.84 15.65
CA PRO A 184 -33.78 -1.56 16.77
C PRO A 184 -32.32 -1.38 16.32
N LEU A 185 -31.58 -0.57 17.09
CA LEU A 185 -30.15 -0.36 16.89
C LEU A 185 -29.41 -1.68 17.10
N VAL A 186 -28.67 -2.11 16.09
CA VAL A 186 -27.81 -3.29 16.18
C VAL A 186 -26.36 -2.84 16.18
N SER A 187 -25.64 -3.20 17.24
CA SER A 187 -24.18 -3.07 17.29
C SER A 187 -23.55 -4.17 16.45
N ARG A 188 -22.62 -3.79 15.58
CA ARG A 188 -21.79 -4.75 14.85
C ARG A 188 -20.32 -4.34 14.97
N PRO A 189 -19.42 -5.28 15.30
CA PRO A 189 -18.00 -4.99 15.27
C PRO A 189 -17.64 -4.57 13.85
N ALA A 190 -17.03 -3.40 13.70
CA ALA A 190 -16.43 -3.03 12.43
C ALA A 190 -15.35 -4.04 12.11
N ARG A 191 -15.22 -4.37 10.82
CA ARG A 191 -14.07 -5.12 10.35
C ARG A 191 -12.84 -4.26 10.59
N SER A 192 -11.96 -4.68 11.49
CA SER A 192 -10.64 -4.09 11.63
C SER A 192 -9.82 -4.48 10.41
N SER A 193 -9.49 -3.51 9.56
CA SER A 193 -8.40 -3.67 8.60
C SER A 193 -7.11 -3.19 9.26
N PRO A 194 -5.96 -3.85 9.02
CA PRO A 194 -4.66 -3.31 9.43
C PRO A 194 -4.52 -1.87 8.91
N PRO A 195 -3.90 -0.96 9.68
CA PRO A 195 -3.61 0.36 9.17
C PRO A 195 -2.78 0.24 7.89
N SER A 196 -3.15 1.00 6.87
CA SER A 196 -2.40 1.11 5.61
C SER A 196 -1.62 2.43 5.66
N PRO A 197 -0.46 2.50 6.32
CA PRO A 197 0.27 3.75 6.56
C PRO A 197 0.72 4.43 5.27
N TRP A 198 0.89 3.68 4.19
CA TRP A 198 1.20 4.19 2.86
C TRP A 198 -0.03 4.77 2.12
N MET A 199 -1.25 4.53 2.61
CA MET A 199 -2.48 4.95 1.94
C MET A 199 -2.90 6.34 2.40
N SER A 200 -2.20 7.35 1.89
CA SER A 200 -2.46 8.77 2.11
C SER A 200 -3.79 9.22 1.47
N ASP A 201 -4.32 10.36 1.91
CA ASP A 201 -5.58 10.91 1.37
C ASP A 201 -5.56 11.17 -0.15
N PRO A 202 -4.45 11.67 -0.75
CA PRO A 202 -4.35 11.75 -2.21
C PRO A 202 -4.49 10.39 -2.89
N LEU A 203 -3.83 9.34 -2.36
CA LEU A 203 -3.91 7.99 -2.92
C LEU A 203 -5.31 7.39 -2.77
N ARG A 204 -5.99 7.65 -1.64
CA ARG A 204 -7.39 7.25 -1.42
C ARG A 204 -8.32 7.89 -2.44
N THR A 205 -8.12 9.18 -2.70
CA THR A 205 -8.92 9.96 -3.67
C THR A 205 -8.72 9.42 -5.08
N ASN A 206 -7.47 9.21 -5.50
CA ASN A 206 -7.15 8.64 -6.81
C ASN A 206 -7.75 7.24 -6.98
N ARG A 207 -7.64 6.38 -5.95
CA ARG A 207 -8.24 5.04 -5.96
C ARG A 207 -9.75 5.10 -6.08
N ALA A 208 -10.42 6.03 -5.39
CA ALA A 208 -11.86 6.20 -5.48
C ALA A 208 -12.31 6.61 -6.89
N SER A 209 -11.58 7.55 -7.53
CA SER A 209 -11.81 7.96 -8.92
C SER A 209 -11.63 6.80 -9.91
N LEU A 210 -10.56 6.00 -9.73
CA LEU A 210 -10.29 4.82 -10.56
C LEU A 210 -11.43 3.79 -10.47
N LEU A 211 -11.87 3.47 -9.26
CA LEU A 211 -12.99 2.55 -9.04
C LEU A 211 -14.31 3.09 -9.60
N ALA A 212 -14.54 4.41 -9.55
CA ALA A 212 -15.71 5.03 -10.14
C ALA A 212 -15.71 4.91 -11.67
N ALA A 213 -14.56 5.14 -12.32
CA ALA A 213 -14.39 4.94 -13.75
C ALA A 213 -14.57 3.48 -14.15
N GLU A 214 -14.00 2.54 -13.39
CA GLU A 214 -14.14 1.11 -13.62
C GLU A 214 -15.61 0.65 -13.56
N ARG A 215 -16.38 1.13 -12.57
CA ARG A 215 -17.83 0.84 -12.47
C ARG A 215 -18.63 1.36 -13.66
N LYS A 216 -18.22 2.48 -14.27
CA LYS A 216 -18.85 2.98 -15.49
C LYS A 216 -18.51 2.08 -16.66
N TRP A 217 -17.23 1.72 -16.83
CA TRP A 217 -16.77 0.84 -17.90
C TRP A 217 -17.46 -0.53 -17.87
N ARG A 218 -17.60 -1.17 -16.70
CA ARG A 218 -18.29 -2.47 -16.58
C ARG A 218 -19.78 -2.44 -16.91
N LYS A 219 -20.38 -1.26 -17.04
CA LYS A 219 -21.78 -1.07 -17.44
C LYS A 219 -21.94 -0.66 -18.92
N SER A 220 -20.83 -0.40 -19.61
CA SER A 220 -20.76 -0.14 -21.05
C SER A 220 -20.48 -1.44 -21.79
#